data_AF-A0A7J3DLQ9-F1
#
_entry.id   AF-A0A7J3DLQ9-F1
#
_cell.length_a   1.000
_cell.length_b   1.000
_cell.length_c   1.000
_cell.angle_alpha   90.00
_cell.angle_beta   90.00
_cell.angle_gamma   90.00
#
_symmetry.space_group_name_H-M   'P 1'
#
loop_
_entity.id
_entity.type
_entity.pdbx_description
1 polymer ?
#
loop_
_entity_poly.entity_id
_entity_poly.type
_entity_poly.pdbx_seq_one_letter_code
_entity_poly.pdbx_strand_id
1 'polypeptide(L)'
;MPAIVETLFALIFSAIDLFRGSLPFAVVFFLLAFVGRHLRAKLQKRFKLSWVLSALLVSFLFSFIAVLIAYVAPYIISAQFASLGIVPKELSPEFLDILSFFLRASFKLIVCAIFIAFFSMPFLFLGSYIYAALEKRKFNRYFALFVATYLTTVVLFAFLLMYLQPLFLGFFYFLYSA
;
A
#
# COMPACT_ATOMS: atom_id res chain seq x y z
N MET A 1 36.73 -12.86 -17.03
CA MET A 1 36.11 -13.37 -15.78
C MET A 1 35.03 -14.37 -16.18
N PRO A 2 34.91 -15.53 -15.53
CA PRO A 2 33.89 -16.52 -15.90
C PRO A 2 32.49 -15.97 -15.59
N ALA A 3 31.53 -16.16 -16.50
CA ALA A 3 30.15 -15.64 -16.41
C ALA A 3 29.45 -15.96 -15.08
N ILE A 4 29.87 -17.03 -14.38
CA ILE A 4 29.39 -17.40 -13.05
C ILE A 4 29.74 -16.33 -12.00
N VAL A 5 30.97 -15.80 -12.04
CA VAL A 5 31.44 -14.79 -11.09
C VAL A 5 30.70 -13.48 -11.30
N GLU A 6 30.48 -13.07 -12.55
CA GLU A 6 29.68 -11.89 -12.89
C GLU A 6 28.23 -12.02 -12.43
N THR A 7 27.61 -13.17 -12.66
CA THR A 7 26.24 -13.46 -12.19
C THR A 7 26.14 -13.41 -10.66
N LEU A 8 27.11 -13.98 -9.95
CA LEU A 8 27.15 -13.94 -8.48
C LEU A 8 27.29 -12.51 -7.96
N PHE A 9 28.17 -11.71 -8.55
CA PHE A 9 28.31 -10.30 -8.18
C PHE A 9 27.01 -9.54 -8.43
N ALA A 10 26.40 -9.70 -9.61
CA ALA A 10 25.12 -9.06 -9.94
C ALA A 10 24.03 -9.42 -8.94
N LEU A 11 23.95 -10.69 -8.52
CA LEU A 11 22.96 -11.15 -7.56
C LEU A 11 23.18 -10.56 -6.15
N ILE A 12 24.44 -10.49 -5.71
CA ILE A 12 24.81 -9.88 -4.42
C ILE A 12 24.49 -8.39 -4.42
N PHE A 13 24.89 -7.66 -5.47
CA PHE A 13 24.61 -6.22 -5.58
C PHE A 13 23.10 -5.96 -5.67
N SER A 14 22.36 -6.76 -6.43
CA SER A 14 20.89 -6.66 -6.50
C SER A 14 20.23 -6.87 -5.14
N ALA A 15 20.73 -7.83 -4.34
CA ALA A 15 20.23 -8.05 -2.99
C ALA A 15 20.54 -6.83 -2.09
N ILE A 16 21.76 -6.31 -2.13
CA ILE A 16 22.15 -5.11 -1.37
C ILE A 16 21.26 -3.92 -1.76
N ASP A 17 21.04 -3.70 -3.05
CA ASP A 17 20.21 -2.61 -3.55
C ASP A 17 18.75 -2.78 -3.14
N LEU A 18 18.22 -4.01 -3.09
CA LEU A 18 16.89 -4.30 -2.55
C LEU A 18 16.79 -3.94 -1.05
N PHE A 19 17.78 -4.30 -0.25
CA PHE A 19 17.82 -3.93 1.17
C PHE A 19 17.91 -2.42 1.37
N ARG A 20 18.73 -1.72 0.57
CA ARG A 20 18.88 -0.26 0.65
C ARG A 20 17.62 0.46 0.16
N GLY A 21 17.07 0.05 -0.97
CA GLY A 21 15.89 0.64 -1.59
C GLY A 21 14.61 0.45 -0.80
N SER A 22 14.51 -0.62 0.00
CA SER A 22 13.34 -0.87 0.86
C SER A 22 13.32 -0.03 2.14
N LEU A 23 14.45 0.53 2.57
CA LEU A 23 14.59 1.22 3.86
C LEU A 23 13.68 2.47 3.99
N PRO A 24 13.60 3.39 3.01
CA PRO A 24 12.71 4.54 3.11
C PRO A 24 11.24 4.13 3.24
N PHE A 25 10.82 3.11 2.50
CA PHE A 25 9.45 2.59 2.55
C PHE A 25 9.15 1.87 3.85
N ALA A 26 10.13 1.15 4.40
CA ALA A 26 9.99 0.47 5.68
C ALA A 26 9.74 1.46 6.83
N VAL A 27 10.30 2.67 6.78
CA VAL A 27 10.00 3.72 7.76
C VAL A 27 8.52 4.13 7.68
N VAL A 28 8.01 4.36 6.47
CA VAL A 28 6.59 4.71 6.25
C VAL A 28 5.68 3.57 6.72
N PHE A 29 5.97 2.33 6.29
CA PHE A 29 5.21 1.16 6.70
C PHE A 29 5.32 0.87 8.19
N PHE A 30 6.43 1.22 8.85
CA PHE A 30 6.58 1.10 10.29
C PHE A 30 5.62 2.03 11.02
N LEU A 31 5.52 3.29 10.59
CA LEU A 31 4.55 4.23 11.15
C LEU A 31 3.10 3.73 10.95
N LEU A 32 2.78 3.23 9.76
CA LEU A 32 1.46 2.65 9.49
C LEU A 32 1.20 1.40 10.33
N ALA A 33 2.18 0.50 10.48
CA ALA A 33 2.06 -0.69 11.31
C ALA A 33 1.91 -0.32 12.80
N PHE A 34 2.61 0.72 13.26
CA PHE A 34 2.50 1.24 14.61
C PHE A 34 1.09 1.76 14.90
N VAL A 35 0.56 2.63 14.04
CA VAL A 35 -0.81 3.16 14.17
C VAL A 35 -1.83 2.02 14.00
N GLY A 36 -1.62 1.14 13.02
CA GLY A 36 -2.47 0.00 12.72
C GLY A 36 -2.61 -0.97 13.88
N ARG A 37 -1.50 -1.25 14.60
CA ARG A 37 -1.52 -2.09 15.80
C ARG A 37 -2.46 -1.53 16.87
N HIS A 38 -2.40 -0.22 17.11
CA HIS A 38 -3.26 0.45 18.09
C HIS A 38 -4.71 0.48 17.64
N LEU A 39 -4.96 0.82 16.37
CA LEU A 39 -6.31 0.88 15.81
C LEU A 39 -6.97 -0.52 15.82
N ARG A 40 -6.24 -1.55 15.41
CA ARG A 40 -6.70 -2.94 15.42
C ARG A 40 -7.08 -3.40 16.83
N ALA A 41 -6.24 -3.12 17.82
CA ALA A 41 -6.51 -3.47 19.20
C ALA A 41 -7.79 -2.78 19.73
N LYS A 42 -8.01 -1.51 19.37
CA LYS A 42 -9.25 -0.79 19.71
C LYS A 42 -10.48 -1.42 19.05
N LEU A 43 -10.41 -1.73 17.76
CA LEU A 43 -11.50 -2.38 17.02
C LEU A 43 -11.82 -3.77 17.56
N GLN A 44 -10.80 -4.58 17.83
CA GLN A 44 -10.94 -5.92 18.38
C GLN A 44 -11.63 -5.88 19.76
N LYS A 45 -11.25 -4.94 20.64
CA LYS A 45 -11.88 -4.79 21.96
C LYS A 45 -13.32 -4.29 21.86
N ARG A 46 -13.61 -3.31 20.99
CA ARG A 46 -14.94 -2.69 20.88
C ARG A 46 -15.97 -3.60 20.20
N PHE A 47 -15.58 -4.31 19.15
CA PHE A 47 -16.48 -5.09 18.30
C PHE A 47 -16.32 -6.61 18.45
N LYS A 48 -15.43 -7.08 19.35
CA LYS A 48 -15.12 -8.50 19.58
C LYS A 48 -14.77 -9.28 18.30
N LEU A 49 -14.10 -8.60 17.36
CA LEU A 49 -13.75 -9.16 16.05
C LEU A 49 -12.61 -10.17 16.17
N SER A 50 -12.55 -11.11 15.22
CA SER A 50 -11.38 -11.99 15.08
C SER A 50 -10.14 -11.18 14.69
N TRP A 51 -8.95 -11.73 14.96
CA TRP A 51 -7.69 -11.10 14.57
C TRP A 51 -7.65 -10.80 13.07
N VAL A 52 -8.12 -11.75 12.24
CA VAL A 52 -8.14 -11.65 10.78
C VAL A 52 -9.08 -10.54 10.31
N LEU A 53 -10.32 -10.50 10.81
CA LEU A 53 -11.29 -9.46 10.42
C LEU A 53 -10.84 -8.08 10.86
N SER A 54 -10.31 -7.94 12.08
CA SER A 54 -9.79 -6.65 12.54
C SER A 54 -8.56 -6.19 11.74
N ALA A 55 -7.67 -7.11 11.35
CA ALA A 55 -6.53 -6.80 10.49
C ALA A 55 -6.99 -6.37 9.08
N LEU A 56 -7.96 -7.09 8.50
CA LEU A 56 -8.51 -6.77 7.18
C LEU A 56 -9.20 -5.40 7.17
N LEU A 57 -9.99 -5.06 8.19
CA LEU A 57 -10.64 -3.74 8.28
C LEU A 57 -9.63 -2.59 8.41
N VAL A 58 -8.59 -2.77 9.23
CA VAL A 58 -7.52 -1.76 9.36
C VAL A 58 -6.73 -1.63 8.06
N SER A 59 -6.42 -2.75 7.42
CA SER A 59 -5.73 -2.75 6.13
C SER A 59 -6.59 -2.09 5.04
N PHE A 60 -7.89 -2.39 5.00
CA PHE A 60 -8.84 -1.72 4.11
C PHE A 60 -8.86 -0.22 4.34
N LEU A 61 -8.94 0.24 5.59
CA LEU A 61 -8.95 1.66 5.89
C LEU A 61 -7.68 2.37 5.39
N PHE A 62 -6.50 1.81 5.66
CA PHE A 62 -5.24 2.40 5.19
C PHE A 62 -5.10 2.32 3.68
N SER A 63 -5.49 1.20 3.07
CA SER A 63 -5.49 1.05 1.62
C SER A 63 -6.45 2.03 0.95
N PHE A 64 -7.64 2.23 1.52
CA PHE A 64 -8.62 3.18 1.02
C PHE A 64 -8.08 4.61 1.07
N ILE A 65 -7.46 5.03 2.18
CA ILE A 65 -6.84 6.35 2.30
C ILE A 65 -5.70 6.49 1.27
N ALA A 66 -4.86 5.46 1.11
CA ALA A 66 -3.75 5.50 0.16
C ALA A 66 -4.25 5.61 -1.29
N VAL A 67 -5.26 4.82 -1.66
CA VAL A 67 -5.86 4.83 -3.01
C VAL A 67 -6.60 6.14 -3.26
N LEU A 68 -7.30 6.68 -2.25
CA LEU A 68 -7.95 7.98 -2.33
C LEU A 68 -6.93 9.09 -2.60
N ILE A 69 -5.82 9.11 -1.86
CA ILE A 69 -4.72 10.07 -2.09
C ILE A 69 -4.16 9.89 -3.51
N ALA A 70 -3.87 8.64 -3.90
CA ALA A 70 -3.33 8.34 -5.22
C ALA A 70 -4.27 8.82 -6.34
N TYR A 71 -5.58 8.59 -6.19
CA TYR A 71 -6.58 8.99 -7.17
C TYR A 71 -6.78 10.51 -7.23
N VAL A 72 -6.82 11.19 -6.08
CA VAL A 72 -7.12 12.63 -5.99
C VAL A 72 -5.89 13.49 -6.32
N ALA A 73 -4.68 13.03 -6.05
CA ALA A 73 -3.46 13.82 -6.24
C ALA A 73 -3.30 14.39 -7.67
N PRO A 74 -3.49 13.63 -8.77
CA PRO A 74 -3.45 14.18 -10.12
C PRO A 74 -4.47 15.30 -10.37
N TYR A 75 -5.68 15.20 -9.79
CA TYR A 75 -6.71 16.22 -9.95
C TYR A 75 -6.36 17.51 -9.21
N ILE A 76 -5.73 17.42 -8.03
CA ILE A 76 -5.26 18.62 -7.31
C ILE A 76 -4.17 19.31 -8.14
N ILE A 77 -3.25 18.54 -8.71
CA ILE A 77 -2.18 19.06 -9.55
C ILE A 77 -2.78 19.73 -10.79
N SER A 78 -3.72 19.07 -11.50
CA SER A 78 -4.33 19.62 -12.71
C SER A 78 -5.20 20.85 -12.44
N ALA A 79 -5.90 20.91 -11.30
CA ALA A 79 -6.70 22.06 -10.90
C ALA A 79 -5.86 23.34 -10.75
N GLN A 80 -4.60 23.23 -10.33
CA GLN A 80 -3.68 24.37 -10.25
C GLN A 80 -3.34 24.94 -11.63
N PHE A 81 -3.37 24.12 -12.67
CA PHE A 81 -3.10 24.52 -14.06
C PHE A 81 -4.36 24.99 -14.82
N ALA A 82 -5.56 24.77 -14.29
CA ALA A 82 -6.83 25.13 -14.94
C ALA A 82 -7.20 26.64 -14.81
N SER A 83 -6.33 27.47 -14.23
CA SER A 83 -6.60 28.87 -13.86
C SER A 83 -6.62 29.88 -15.02
N LEU A 84 -6.79 29.45 -16.27
CA LEU A 84 -6.61 30.32 -17.45
C LEU A 84 -7.87 30.61 -18.29
N GLY A 85 -9.10 30.31 -17.84
CA GLY A 85 -10.27 30.72 -18.62
C GLY A 85 -11.64 30.46 -18.03
N ILE A 86 -12.62 31.19 -18.59
CA ILE A 86 -14.05 30.93 -18.43
C ILE A 86 -14.34 29.60 -19.14
N VAL A 87 -14.81 28.59 -18.39
CA VAL A 87 -15.26 27.32 -18.98
C VAL A 87 -16.58 27.59 -19.70
N PRO A 88 -16.68 27.37 -21.02
CA PRO A 88 -17.93 27.49 -21.76
C PRO A 88 -19.03 26.63 -21.14
N LYS A 89 -20.27 27.12 -21.09
CA LYS A 89 -21.40 26.37 -20.48
C LYS A 89 -21.64 25.03 -21.19
N GLU A 90 -21.32 24.94 -22.47
CA GLU A 90 -21.41 23.75 -23.29
C GLU A 90 -20.43 22.64 -22.85
N LEU A 91 -19.38 23.01 -22.12
CA LEU A 91 -18.40 22.09 -21.54
C LEU A 91 -18.61 21.87 -20.04
N SER A 92 -19.64 22.51 -19.45
CA SER A 92 -20.00 22.28 -18.06
C SER A 92 -20.75 20.94 -17.94
N PRO A 93 -20.26 20.01 -17.10
CA PRO A 93 -20.89 18.69 -16.97
C PRO A 93 -22.29 18.84 -16.35
N GLU A 94 -23.25 18.07 -16.85
CA GLU A 94 -24.58 18.03 -16.27
C GLU A 94 -24.53 17.36 -14.88
N PHE A 95 -25.53 17.64 -14.04
CA PHE A 95 -25.62 17.04 -12.70
C PHE A 95 -25.59 15.50 -12.73
N LEU A 96 -26.25 14.90 -13.73
CA LEU A 96 -26.25 13.45 -13.91
C LEU A 96 -24.87 12.90 -14.27
N ASP A 97 -24.08 13.64 -15.06
CA ASP A 97 -22.71 13.25 -15.40
C ASP A 97 -21.81 13.29 -14.18
N ILE A 98 -21.91 14.34 -13.37
CA ILE A 98 -21.16 14.48 -12.10
C ILE A 98 -21.51 13.33 -11.14
N LEU A 99 -22.79 13.04 -10.98
CA LEU A 99 -23.23 11.95 -10.09
C LEU A 99 -22.75 10.59 -10.60
N SER A 100 -22.86 10.33 -11.90
CA SER A 100 -22.41 9.07 -12.49
C SER A 100 -20.90 8.90 -12.37
N PHE A 101 -20.13 9.99 -12.55
CA PHE A 101 -18.69 10.01 -12.35
C PHE A 101 -18.34 9.71 -10.88
N PHE A 102 -18.98 10.38 -9.93
CA PHE A 102 -18.74 10.19 -8.50
C PHE A 102 -19.00 8.74 -8.05
N LEU A 103 -20.10 8.14 -8.50
CA LEU A 103 -20.44 6.75 -8.18
C LEU A 103 -19.43 5.76 -8.76
N ARG A 104 -19.03 5.93 -10.03
CA ARG A 104 -18.01 5.08 -10.67
C ARG A 104 -16.66 5.22 -9.98
N ALA A 105 -16.24 6.44 -9.66
CA ALA A 105 -15.00 6.72 -8.95
C ALA A 105 -15.02 6.05 -7.56
N SER A 106 -16.08 6.26 -6.78
CA SER A 106 -16.23 5.67 -5.45
C SER A 106 -16.19 4.14 -5.50
N PHE A 107 -16.87 3.53 -6.46
CA PHE A 107 -16.84 2.09 -6.67
C PHE A 107 -15.41 1.59 -6.98
N LYS A 108 -14.72 2.23 -7.94
CA LYS A 108 -13.33 1.90 -8.30
C LYS A 108 -12.40 1.99 -7.09
N LEU A 109 -12.49 3.07 -6.32
CA LEU A 109 -11.70 3.28 -5.09
C LEU A 109 -11.92 2.17 -4.06
N ILE A 110 -13.18 1.79 -3.82
CA ILE A 110 -13.52 0.72 -2.86
C ILE A 110 -12.97 -0.63 -3.34
N VAL A 111 -13.19 -0.99 -4.61
CA VAL A 111 -12.70 -2.25 -5.18
C VAL A 111 -11.18 -2.33 -5.10
N CYS A 112 -10.49 -1.27 -5.50
CA CYS A 112 -9.04 -1.14 -5.40
C CYS A 112 -8.53 -1.28 -3.96
N ALA A 113 -9.17 -0.61 -3.01
CA ALA A 113 -8.80 -0.66 -1.61
C ALA A 113 -9.01 -2.06 -1.01
N ILE A 114 -10.13 -2.72 -1.33
CA ILE A 114 -10.40 -4.11 -0.93
C ILE A 114 -9.32 -5.03 -1.49
N PHE A 115 -9.02 -4.90 -2.78
CA PHE A 115 -8.01 -5.71 -3.44
C PHE A 115 -6.64 -5.58 -2.76
N ILE A 116 -6.17 -4.35 -2.53
CA ILE A 116 -4.89 -4.11 -1.82
C ILE A 116 -4.95 -4.66 -0.39
N ALA A 117 -6.07 -4.48 0.31
CA ALA A 117 -6.22 -4.97 1.67
C ALA A 117 -6.07 -6.50 1.73
N PHE A 118 -6.77 -7.24 0.86
CA PHE A 118 -6.62 -8.69 0.75
C PHE A 118 -5.20 -9.09 0.35
N PHE A 119 -4.63 -8.42 -0.64
CA PHE A 119 -3.27 -8.67 -1.10
C PHE A 119 -2.23 -8.46 0.01
N SER A 120 -2.45 -7.49 0.89
CA SER A 120 -1.55 -7.19 2.01
C SER A 120 -1.58 -8.25 3.13
N MET A 121 -2.66 -9.04 3.24
CA MET A 121 -2.84 -10.01 4.33
C MET A 121 -1.69 -11.00 4.50
N PRO A 122 -1.18 -11.71 3.47
CA PRO A 122 -0.04 -12.61 3.62
C PRO A 122 1.19 -11.90 4.22
N PHE A 123 1.44 -10.65 3.84
CA PHE A 123 2.55 -9.86 4.39
C PHE A 123 2.29 -9.41 5.83
N LEU A 124 1.04 -9.08 6.19
CA LEU A 124 0.66 -8.80 7.57
C LEU A 124 0.83 -10.02 8.47
N PHE A 125 0.46 -11.21 7.99
CA PHE A 125 0.70 -12.47 8.68
C PHE A 125 2.20 -12.71 8.88
N LEU A 126 3.00 -12.59 7.81
CA LEU A 126 4.45 -12.74 7.88
C LEU A 126 5.07 -11.77 8.89
N GLY A 127 4.66 -10.50 8.86
CA GLY A 127 5.15 -9.48 9.79
C GLY A 127 4.77 -9.77 11.23
N SER A 128 3.54 -10.21 11.46
CA SER A 128 3.09 -10.62 12.80
C SER A 128 3.87 -11.83 13.33
N TYR A 129 4.21 -12.78 12.45
CA TYR A 129 5.01 -13.95 12.79
C TYR A 129 6.43 -13.57 13.18
N ILE A 130 7.10 -12.73 12.37
CA ILE A 130 8.45 -12.23 12.67
C ILE A 130 8.45 -11.42 13.97
N TYR A 131 7.47 -10.54 14.16
CA TYR A 131 7.33 -9.75 15.38
C TYR A 131 7.19 -10.66 16.61
N ALA A 132 6.32 -11.67 16.56
CA ALA A 132 6.14 -12.62 17.66
C ALA A 132 7.41 -13.43 17.96
N ALA A 133 8.18 -13.82 16.93
CA ALA A 133 9.45 -14.51 17.09
C ALA A 133 10.51 -13.64 17.79
N LEU A 134 10.58 -12.34 17.46
CA LEU A 134 11.50 -11.40 18.08
C LEU A 134 11.08 -11.02 19.51
N GLU A 135 9.78 -10.88 19.77
CA GLU A 135 9.25 -10.56 21.10
C GLU A 135 9.53 -11.69 22.10
N LYS A 136 9.45 -12.96 21.67
CA LYS A 136 9.84 -14.13 22.50
C LYS A 136 11.30 -14.08 22.96
N ARG A 137 12.17 -13.40 22.20
CA ARG A 137 13.60 -13.21 22.54
C ARG A 137 13.85 -11.98 23.44
N LYS A 138 12.80 -11.39 24.02
CA LYS A 138 12.87 -10.20 24.89
C LYS A 138 13.50 -8.96 24.25
N PHE A 139 13.46 -8.83 22.92
CA PHE A 139 13.84 -7.59 22.25
C PHE A 139 12.91 -6.43 22.63
N ASN A 140 13.40 -5.20 22.52
CA ASN A 140 12.56 -4.00 22.66
C ASN A 140 11.41 -4.07 21.64
N ARG A 141 10.17 -3.88 22.11
CA ARG A 141 8.94 -4.01 21.29
C ARG A 141 8.94 -3.11 20.05
N TYR A 142 9.45 -1.89 20.15
CA TYR A 142 9.51 -0.96 19.02
C TYR A 142 10.54 -1.39 17.99
N PHE A 143 11.71 -1.85 18.47
CA PHE A 143 12.75 -2.40 17.61
C PHE A 143 12.28 -3.69 16.91
N ALA A 144 11.63 -4.59 17.64
CA ALA A 144 11.05 -5.80 17.09
C ALA A 144 10.00 -5.50 16.01
N LEU A 145 9.15 -4.48 16.23
CA LEU A 145 8.18 -4.03 15.23
C LEU A 145 8.87 -3.46 13.99
N PHE A 146 9.89 -2.61 14.17
CA PHE A 146 10.66 -2.05 13.07
C PHE A 146 11.33 -3.13 12.23
N VAL A 147 12.03 -4.08 12.86
CA VAL A 147 12.70 -5.19 12.16
C VAL A 147 11.67 -6.07 11.44
N ALA A 148 10.54 -6.38 12.08
CA ALA A 148 9.47 -7.15 11.45
C ALA A 148 8.92 -6.45 10.21
N THR A 149 8.66 -5.14 10.30
CA THR A 149 8.19 -4.33 9.18
C THR A 149 9.25 -4.19 8.08
N TYR A 150 10.52 -4.02 8.43
CA TYR A 150 11.60 -3.93 7.46
C TYR A 150 11.73 -5.23 6.65
N LEU A 151 11.79 -6.37 7.33
CA LEU A 151 11.90 -7.67 6.66
C LEU A 151 10.68 -7.98 5.79
N THR A 152 9.46 -7.67 6.24
CA THR A 152 8.28 -7.81 5.36
C THR A 152 8.28 -6.85 4.20
N THR A 153 8.81 -5.64 4.36
CA THR A 153 8.94 -4.67 3.25
C THR A 153 9.93 -5.17 2.20
N VAL A 154 11.06 -5.74 2.62
CA VAL A 154 12.02 -6.39 1.71
C VAL A 154 11.36 -7.53 0.93
N VAL A 155 10.63 -8.42 1.63
CA VAL A 155 9.92 -9.53 0.99
C VAL A 155 8.84 -9.04 0.04
N LEU A 156 8.07 -8.03 0.45
CA LEU A 156 7.09 -7.38 -0.42
C LEU A 156 7.77 -6.86 -1.68
N PHE A 157 8.86 -6.12 -1.56
CA PHE A 157 9.56 -5.55 -2.72
C PHE A 157 10.14 -6.62 -3.65
N ALA A 158 10.75 -7.67 -3.10
CA ALA A 158 11.18 -8.81 -3.90
C ALA A 158 10.01 -9.41 -4.70
N PHE A 159 8.87 -9.62 -4.03
CA PHE A 159 7.68 -10.15 -4.66
C PHE A 159 7.09 -9.20 -5.71
N LEU A 160 7.11 -7.89 -5.43
CA LEU A 160 6.65 -6.85 -6.35
C LEU A 160 7.46 -6.82 -7.64
N LEU A 161 8.79 -6.85 -7.51
CA LEU A 161 9.73 -6.81 -8.64
C LEU A 161 9.64 -8.07 -9.50
N MET A 162 9.43 -9.24 -8.90
CA MET A 162 9.44 -10.50 -9.63
C MET A 162 8.08 -10.86 -10.27
N TYR A 163 6.97 -10.54 -9.62
CA TYR A 163 5.66 -11.11 -9.99
C TYR A 163 4.55 -10.10 -10.23
N LEU A 164 4.67 -8.86 -9.73
CA LEU A 164 3.52 -7.93 -9.67
C LEU A 164 3.61 -6.70 -10.54
N GLN A 165 4.65 -6.53 -11.36
CA GLN A 165 4.70 -5.43 -12.33
C GLN A 165 3.43 -5.33 -13.19
N PRO A 166 2.91 -6.43 -13.80
CA PRO A 166 1.67 -6.36 -14.59
C PRO A 166 0.45 -5.99 -13.75
N LEU A 167 0.45 -6.41 -12.49
CA LEU A 167 -0.67 -6.20 -11.58
C LEU A 167 -0.82 -4.72 -11.22
N PHE A 168 0.30 -4.03 -10.97
CA PHE A 168 0.28 -2.57 -10.75
C PHE A 168 -0.21 -1.80 -11.97
N LEU A 169 0.21 -2.19 -13.17
CA LEU A 169 -0.27 -1.57 -14.40
C LEU A 169 -1.78 -1.76 -14.58
N GLY A 170 -2.28 -2.98 -14.36
CA GLY A 170 -3.71 -3.26 -14.38
C GLY A 170 -4.48 -2.48 -13.31
N PHE A 171 -3.90 -2.32 -12.12
CA PHE A 171 -4.49 -1.53 -11.04
C PHE A 171 -4.63 -0.06 -11.41
N PHE A 172 -3.57 0.56 -11.93
CA PHE A 172 -3.62 1.95 -12.39
C PHE A 172 -4.56 2.13 -13.58
N TYR A 173 -4.57 1.17 -14.52
CA TYR A 173 -5.50 1.18 -15.64
C TYR A 173 -6.95 1.15 -15.15
N PHE A 174 -7.30 0.25 -14.24
CA PHE A 174 -8.66 0.19 -13.68
C PHE A 174 -9.05 1.45 -12.90
N LEU A 175 -8.10 2.04 -12.16
CA LEU A 175 -8.33 3.24 -11.37
C LEU A 175 -8.60 4.48 -12.24
N TYR A 176 -7.89 4.60 -13.37
CA TYR A 176 -7.93 5.79 -14.24
C TYR A 176 -8.65 5.59 -15.57
N SER A 177 -9.09 4.37 -15.92
CA SER A 177 -9.93 4.19 -17.09
C SER A 177 -11.22 4.98 -16.93
N ALA A 178 -11.77 5.50 -18.02
CA ALA A 178 -13.09 6.12 -18.03
C ALA A 178 -14.16 5.11 -17.58
#